data_AF-A0A1H6X0E0-F1
#
_entry.id   AF-A0A1H6X0E0-F1
#
_cell.length_a   1.000
_cell.length_b   1.000
_cell.length_c   1.000
_cell.angle_alpha   90.00
_cell.angle_beta   90.00
_cell.angle_gamma   90.00
#
_symmetry.space_group_name_H-M   'P 1'
#
loop_
_entity.id
_entity.type
_entity.pdbx_description
1 polymer ?
#
loop_
_entity_poly.entity_id
_entity_poly.type
_entity_poly.pdbx_seq_one_letter_code
_entity_poly.pdbx_strand_id
1 'polypeptide(L)'
;MKQQTLAMAADQGAGFETRRKRTRRDEFLDTMNTIVPWTELCAVIEPYYPKRGNGRPPIGLERMLRIHFVQHWFNLADFACEEALYDSTSLRRF
;
A
#
# COMPACT_ATOMS: atom_id res chain seq x y z
N MET A 1 -8.58 40.69 -0.76
CA MET A 1 -7.47 40.01 -0.07
C MET A 1 -7.91 38.59 0.25
N LYS A 2 -7.39 37.58 -0.47
CA LYS A 2 -7.68 36.16 -0.19
C LYS A 2 -6.59 35.66 0.76
N GLN A 3 -6.95 35.38 2.02
CA GLN A 3 -6.07 34.66 2.93
C GLN A 3 -5.78 33.27 2.35
N GLN A 4 -4.52 33.02 2.03
CA GLN A 4 -4.03 31.67 1.76
C GLN A 4 -3.68 31.03 3.10
N THR A 5 -4.46 30.02 3.48
CA THR A 5 -4.24 29.23 4.70
C THR A 5 -2.98 28.37 4.52
N LEU A 6 -2.03 28.48 5.45
CA LEU A 6 -0.75 27.74 5.49
C LEU A 6 -0.89 26.20 5.47
N ALA A 7 -2.09 25.67 5.67
CA ALA A 7 -2.37 24.23 5.64
C ALA A 7 -2.17 23.59 4.25
N MET A 8 -2.19 24.37 3.15
CA MET A 8 -1.92 23.83 1.81
C MET A 8 -0.42 23.66 1.51
N ALA A 9 0.47 24.13 2.39
CA ALA A 9 1.93 24.01 2.24
C ALA A 9 2.52 22.88 3.10
N ALA A 10 1.68 22.08 3.78
CA ALA A 10 2.10 20.98 4.64
C ALA A 10 2.14 19.63 3.91
N ASP A 11 2.64 19.58 2.68
CA ASP A 11 3.41 18.41 2.24
C ASP A 11 4.89 18.65 2.53
N GLN A 12 5.20 18.97 3.80
CA GLN A 12 6.57 19.14 4.30
C GLN A 12 7.32 17.80 4.39
N GLY A 13 6.85 16.75 3.71
CA GLY A 13 7.58 15.51 3.47
C GLY A 13 8.47 15.56 2.23
N ALA A 14 8.07 16.28 1.17
CA ALA A 14 8.72 16.19 -0.14
C ALA A 14 10.21 16.61 -0.15
N GLY A 15 10.62 17.52 0.74
CA GLY A 15 12.01 17.99 0.85
C GLY A 15 12.98 17.03 1.57
N PHE A 16 12.47 16.15 2.42
CA PHE A 16 13.27 15.12 3.11
C PHE A 16 13.19 13.76 2.40
N GLU A 17 12.11 13.50 1.67
CA GLU A 17 11.92 12.30 0.84
C GLU A 17 13.02 12.17 -0.23
N THR A 18 13.47 13.28 -0.83
CA THR A 18 14.52 13.30 -1.86
C THR A 18 15.90 12.89 -1.37
N ARG A 19 16.16 12.85 -0.05
CA ARG A 19 17.42 12.37 0.56
C ARG A 19 17.25 11.14 1.44
N ARG A 20 16.09 10.45 1.36
CA ARG A 20 15.88 9.25 2.17
C ARG A 20 16.72 8.10 1.61
N LYS A 21 17.61 7.54 2.44
CA LYS A 21 18.34 6.32 2.08
C LYS A 21 17.34 5.19 1.89
N ARG A 22 17.37 4.55 0.72
CA ARG A 22 16.54 3.38 0.42
C ARG A 22 16.77 2.31 1.48
N THR A 23 15.69 1.85 2.10
CA THR A 23 15.75 0.84 3.14
C THR A 23 15.75 -0.55 2.52
N ARG A 24 16.24 -1.56 3.25
CA ARG A 24 16.14 -2.96 2.82
C ARG A 24 14.69 -3.39 2.55
N ARG A 25 13.73 -2.80 3.27
CA ARG A 25 12.31 -3.04 3.05
C ARG A 25 11.87 -2.50 1.69
N ASP A 26 12.29 -1.30 1.33
CA ASP A 26 11.96 -0.70 0.03
C ASP A 26 12.53 -1.56 -1.11
N GLU A 27 13.81 -1.95 -1.02
CA GLU A 27 14.44 -2.83 -2.01
C GLU A 27 13.73 -4.18 -2.16
N PHE A 28 13.34 -4.78 -1.03
CA PHE A 28 12.58 -6.02 -1.03
C PHE A 28 11.22 -5.86 -1.71
N LEU A 29 10.45 -4.84 -1.33
CA LEU A 29 9.12 -4.57 -1.89
C LEU A 29 9.21 -4.25 -3.39
N ASP A 30 10.19 -3.46 -3.83
CA ASP A 30 10.40 -3.17 -5.25
C ASP A 30 10.77 -4.42 -6.06
N THR A 31 11.57 -5.32 -5.46
CA THR A 31 11.90 -6.61 -6.07
C THR A 31 10.64 -7.47 -6.19
N MET A 32 9.85 -7.59 -5.11
CA MET A 32 8.60 -8.34 -5.12
C MET A 32 7.59 -7.78 -6.12
N ASN A 33 7.52 -6.45 -6.26
CA ASN A 33 6.66 -5.81 -7.23
C ASN A 33 6.99 -6.23 -8.67
N THR A 34 8.27 -6.51 -8.94
CA THR A 34 8.76 -6.90 -10.26
C THR A 34 8.64 -8.40 -10.53
N ILE A 35 8.95 -9.24 -9.53
CA ILE A 35 9.03 -10.70 -9.75
C ILE A 35 7.68 -11.41 -9.58
N VAL A 36 6.75 -10.85 -8.80
CA VAL A 36 5.44 -11.48 -8.56
C VAL A 36 4.54 -11.20 -9.77
N PRO A 37 3.93 -12.24 -10.38
CA PRO A 37 3.03 -12.08 -11.52
C PRO A 37 1.64 -11.59 -11.07
N TRP A 38 1.53 -10.31 -10.69
CA TRP A 38 0.32 -9.75 -10.08
C TRP A 38 -0.91 -9.88 -10.97
N THR A 39 -0.77 -9.64 -12.28
CA THR A 39 -1.88 -9.69 -13.23
C THR A 39 -2.46 -11.10 -13.34
N GLU A 40 -1.59 -12.10 -13.46
CA GLU A 40 -1.96 -13.51 -13.55
C GLU A 40 -2.59 -14.00 -12.25
N LEU A 41 -2.03 -13.62 -11.10
CA LEU A 41 -2.60 -13.95 -9.80
C LEU A 41 -3.99 -13.32 -9.62
N CYS A 42 -4.14 -12.04 -9.98
CA CYS A 42 -5.44 -11.38 -9.95
C CYS A 42 -6.44 -12.09 -10.86
N ALA A 43 -6.04 -12.48 -12.07
CA ALA A 43 -6.93 -13.19 -13.01
C ALA A 43 -7.47 -14.51 -12.45
N VAL A 44 -6.67 -15.26 -11.67
CA VAL A 44 -7.11 -16.50 -11.02
C VAL A 44 -8.07 -16.24 -9.86
N ILE A 45 -7.90 -15.11 -9.14
CA ILE A 45 -8.68 -14.79 -7.94
C ILE A 45 -9.98 -14.03 -8.27
N GLU A 46 -9.97 -13.21 -9.32
CA GLU A 46 -11.09 -12.35 -9.74
C GLU A 46 -12.46 -13.07 -9.75
N PRO A 47 -12.61 -14.31 -10.24
CA PRO A 47 -13.92 -14.99 -10.24
C PRO A 47 -14.51 -15.21 -8.84
N TYR A 48 -13.67 -15.28 -7.81
CA TYR A 48 -14.04 -15.56 -6.42
C TYR A 48 -14.04 -14.31 -5.55
N TYR A 49 -13.52 -13.19 -6.05
CA TYR A 49 -13.41 -11.98 -5.26
C TYR A 49 -14.79 -11.32 -5.06
N PRO A 50 -15.10 -10.80 -3.85
CA PRO A 50 -16.40 -10.20 -3.59
C PRO A 50 -16.73 -9.10 -4.58
N LYS A 51 -17.92 -9.19 -5.18
CA LYS A 51 -18.46 -8.16 -6.06
C LYS A 51 -19.21 -7.12 -5.25
N ARG A 52 -19.28 -5.90 -5.79
CA ARG A 52 -19.99 -4.79 -5.14
C ARG A 52 -21.46 -5.17 -4.91
N GLY A 53 -21.89 -5.11 -3.66
CA GLY A 53 -23.29 -5.29 -3.24
C GLY A 53 -23.83 -4.06 -2.50
N ASN A 54 -24.83 -4.25 -1.65
CA ASN A 54 -25.46 -3.17 -0.86
C ASN A 54 -24.69 -2.77 0.42
N GLY A 55 -23.49 -3.31 0.64
CA GLY A 55 -22.66 -3.05 1.81
C GLY A 55 -21.46 -2.14 1.54
N ARG A 56 -20.51 -2.10 2.49
CA ARG A 56 -19.21 -1.45 2.28
C ARG A 56 -18.56 -2.06 1.04
N PRO A 57 -18.14 -1.25 0.04
CA PRO A 57 -17.49 -1.80 -1.14
C PRO A 57 -16.22 -2.56 -0.72
N PRO A 58 -15.96 -3.72 -1.34
CA PRO A 58 -14.72 -4.42 -1.11
C PRO A 58 -13.54 -3.56 -1.55
N ILE A 59 -12.39 -3.78 -0.93
CA ILE A 59 -11.12 -3.18 -1.36
C ILE A 59 -10.81 -3.68 -2.79
N GLY A 60 -10.06 -2.95 -3.61
CA GLY A 60 -9.67 -3.46 -4.93
C GLY A 60 -8.87 -4.75 -4.83
N LEU A 61 -9.13 -5.72 -5.72
CA LEU A 61 -8.52 -7.06 -5.67
C LEU A 61 -7.00 -7.02 -5.52
N GLU A 62 -6.30 -6.32 -6.42
CA GLU A 62 -4.83 -6.27 -6.39
C GLU A 62 -4.31 -5.66 -5.09
N ARG A 63 -4.96 -4.61 -4.59
CA ARG A 63 -4.58 -4.00 -3.30
C ARG A 63 -4.74 -4.99 -2.15
N MET A 64 -5.87 -5.71 -2.12
CA MET A 64 -6.11 -6.69 -1.06
C MET A 64 -5.13 -7.86 -1.14
N LEU A 65 -4.79 -8.29 -2.36
CA LEU A 65 -3.78 -9.30 -2.60
C LEU A 65 -2.41 -8.85 -2.08
N ARG A 66 -1.96 -7.64 -2.41
CA ARG A 66 -0.69 -7.07 -1.91
C ARG A 66 -0.64 -7.01 -0.39
N ILE A 67 -1.75 -6.65 0.26
CA ILE A 67 -1.85 -6.65 1.73
C ILE A 67 -1.65 -8.07 2.29
N HIS A 68 -2.25 -9.10 1.70
CA HIS A 68 -2.02 -10.49 2.13
C HIS A 68 -0.56 -10.92 1.95
N PHE A 69 0.09 -10.53 0.86
CA PHE A 69 1.51 -10.79 0.67
C PHE A 69 2.38 -10.07 1.72
N VAL A 70 2.08 -8.81 2.04
CA VAL A 70 2.74 -8.05 3.11
C VAL A 70 2.56 -8.75 4.47
N GLN A 71 1.35 -9.21 4.77
CA GLN A 71 1.08 -10.01 5.98
C GLN A 71 1.98 -11.24 6.05
N HIS A 72 2.09 -12.00 4.97
CA HIS A 72 2.90 -13.21 4.93
C HIS A 72 4.41 -12.93 4.99
N TRP A 73 4.93 -11.96 4.23
CA TRP A 73 6.36 -11.68 4.19
C TRP A 73 6.90 -11.10 5.50
N PHE A 74 6.10 -10.30 6.20
CA PHE A 74 6.50 -9.66 7.45
C PHE A 74 5.90 -10.33 8.68
N ASN A 75 5.21 -11.46 8.51
CA ASN A 75 4.56 -12.23 9.59
C ASN A 75 3.63 -11.36 10.45
N LEU A 76 2.77 -10.58 9.79
CA LEU A 76 1.83 -9.66 10.44
C LEU A 76 0.43 -10.28 10.48
N ALA A 77 -0.19 -10.23 11.66
CA ALA A 77 -1.63 -10.45 11.79
C ALA A 77 -2.42 -9.29 11.15
N ASP A 78 -3.73 -9.45 10.95
CA ASP A 78 -4.60 -8.46 10.31
C ASP A 78 -4.46 -7.06 10.92
N PHE A 79 -4.63 -6.96 12.25
CA PHE A 79 -4.49 -5.70 12.96
C PHE A 79 -3.09 -5.10 12.84
N ALA A 80 -2.05 -5.93 12.97
CA ALA A 80 -0.66 -5.47 12.87
C ALA A 80 -0.31 -4.99 11.46
N CYS A 81 -0.91 -5.59 10.42
CA CYS A 81 -0.73 -5.15 9.04
C CYS A 81 -1.41 -3.81 8.77
N GLU A 82 -2.61 -3.60 9.31
CA GLU A 82 -3.29 -2.32 9.22
C GLU A 82 -2.45 -1.19 9.85
N GLU A 83 -1.97 -1.39 11.09
CA GLU A 83 -1.08 -0.43 11.76
C GLU A 83 0.21 -0.18 10.96
N ALA A 84 0.83 -1.24 10.45
CA ALA A 84 2.05 -1.12 9.64
C ALA A 84 1.83 -0.31 8.35
N LEU A 85 0.65 -0.37 7.73
CA LEU A 85 0.27 0.43 6.57
C LEU A 85 0.04 1.91 6.93
N TYR A 86 -0.44 2.20 8.14
CA TYR A 86 -0.55 3.59 8.61
C TYR A 86 0.82 4.20 8.91
N ASP A 87 1.70 3.44 9.57
CA ASP A 87 3.00 3.93 10.04
C ASP A 87 4.10 3.93 8.98
N SER A 88 4.06 2.99 8.03
CA SER A 88 5.13 2.81 7.06
C SER A 88 4.76 3.35 5.68
N THR A 89 5.42 4.44 5.27
CA THR A 89 5.29 4.99 3.91
C THR A 89 5.60 3.96 2.83
N SER A 90 6.54 3.04 3.05
CA SER A 90 6.91 2.05 2.05
C SER A 90 5.88 0.94 1.87
N LEU A 91 5.33 0.41 2.96
CA LEU A 91 4.22 -0.55 2.88
C LEU A 91 2.97 0.08 2.27
N ARG A 92 2.71 1.37 2.55
CA ARG A 92 1.57 2.10 1.97
C ARG A 92 1.70 2.38 0.48
N ARG A 93 2.93 2.48 -0.05
CA ARG A 93 3.21 2.73 -1.46
C ARG A 93 3.34 1.46 -2.29
N PHE A 94 3.61 0.33 -1.64
CA PHE A 94 3.70 -0.98 -2.26
C PHE A 94 2.32 -1.49 -2.68
#